data_AF-A0A1J3H026-F1
#
_entry.id   AF-A0A1J3H026-F1
#
_cell.length_a   1.000
_cell.length_b   1.000
_cell.length_c   1.000
_cell.angle_alpha   90.00
_cell.angle_beta   90.00
_cell.angle_gamma   90.00
#
_symmetry.space_group_name_H-M   'P 1'
#
loop_
_entity.id
_entity.type
_entity.pdbx_description
1 polymer ?
#
loop_
_entity_poly.entity_id
_entity_poly.type
_entity_poly.pdbx_seq_one_letter_code
_entity_poly.pdbx_strand_id
1 'polypeptide(L)' 'LNAARRLQVADVVIPLRELAHTDANVAYHLWVLVFPIVWTTLLKEEQVALAKPMISLLSKDYHKKQQGHRPNVVQALLEG' A
#
# COMPACT_ATOMS: atom_id res chain seq x y z
N LEU A 1 26.44 -16.36 -14.31
CA LEU A 1 26.34 -14.88 -14.44
C LEU A 1 25.33 -14.39 -15.51
N ASN A 2 24.98 -15.18 -16.54
CA ASN A 2 24.07 -14.73 -17.61
C ASN A 2 22.56 -14.97 -17.40
N ALA A 3 22.14 -15.74 -16.38
CA ALA A 3 20.73 -16.05 -16.14
C ALA A 3 19.92 -14.88 -15.52
N ALA A 4 20.58 -13.99 -14.78
CA ALA A 4 19.93 -12.80 -14.19
C ALA A 4 19.57 -11.71 -15.23
N ARG A 5 19.94 -11.89 -16.51
CA ARG A 5 19.93 -10.81 -17.52
C ARG A 5 18.61 -10.64 -18.28
N ARG A 6 17.53 -11.34 -17.88
CA ARG A 6 16.16 -11.18 -18.41
C ARG A 6 15.09 -11.26 -17.32
N LEU A 7 15.30 -10.61 -16.18
CA LEU A 7 14.22 -10.44 -15.21
C LEU A 7 13.19 -9.46 -15.78
N GLN A 8 11.94 -9.88 -15.89
CA GLN A 8 10.82 -9.00 -16.17
C GLN A 8 10.25 -8.46 -14.85
N VAL A 9 9.57 -7.33 -14.91
CA VAL A 9 8.91 -6.74 -13.72
C VAL A 9 7.92 -7.72 -13.10
N ALA A 10 7.21 -8.49 -13.93
CA ALA A 10 6.27 -9.51 -13.47
C ALA A 10 6.91 -10.57 -12.58
N ASP A 11 8.16 -10.96 -12.87
CA ASP A 11 8.91 -11.96 -12.10
C ASP A 11 9.23 -11.50 -10.66
N VAL A 12 9.10 -10.19 -10.40
CA VAL A 12 9.31 -9.59 -9.07
C VAL A 12 7.98 -9.20 -8.43
N VAL A 13 7.07 -8.59 -9.18
CA VAL A 13 5.79 -8.09 -8.66
C VAL A 13 4.85 -9.22 -8.22
N ILE A 14 4.79 -10.33 -8.97
CA ILE A 14 3.90 -11.44 -8.63
C ILE A 14 4.30 -12.07 -7.28
N PRO A 15 5.57 -12.46 -7.04
CA PRO A 15 5.97 -12.99 -5.73
C PRO A 15 5.81 -11.98 -4.59
N LEU A 16 6.08 -10.69 -4.82
CA LEU A 16 5.88 -9.65 -3.80
C LEU A 16 4.41 -9.54 -3.39
N ARG A 17 3.49 -9.67 -4.34
CA ARG A 17 2.05 -9.69 -4.05
C ARG A 17 1.67 -10.91 -3.23
N GLU A 18 2.18 -12.09 -3.57
CA GLU A 18 1.93 -13.32 -2.79
C GLU A 18 2.46 -13.18 -1.36
N LEU A 19 3.64 -12.61 -1.19
CA LEU A 19 4.25 -12.36 0.12
C LEU A 19 3.45 -11.32 0.93
N ALA A 20 2.91 -10.29 0.28
CA ALA A 20 2.04 -9.31 0.94
C ALA A 20 0.75 -9.93 1.51
N HIS A 21 0.27 -11.04 0.94
CA HIS A 21 -0.88 -11.76 1.48
C HIS A 21 -0.55 -12.59 2.71
N THR A 22 0.72 -12.95 2.92
CA THR A 22 1.15 -13.79 4.06
C THR A 22 1.80 -12.98 5.18
N ASP A 23 2.39 -11.83 4.88
CA ASP A 23 3.03 -10.95 5.86
C ASP A 23 2.52 -9.50 5.77
N ALA A 24 1.89 -9.05 6.86
CA ALA A 24 1.38 -7.69 6.98
C ALA A 24 2.47 -6.62 6.90
N ASN A 25 3.72 -6.91 7.30
CA ASN A 25 4.84 -5.98 7.16
C ASN A 25 5.18 -5.72 5.70
N VAL A 26 5.13 -6.77 4.86
CA VAL A 26 5.40 -6.63 3.43
C VAL A 26 4.28 -5.83 2.77
N ALA A 27 3.01 -6.12 3.08
CA ALA A 27 1.89 -5.32 2.58
C ALA A 27 2.00 -3.84 2.98
N TYR A 28 2.32 -3.58 4.25
CA TYR A 28 2.50 -2.23 4.78
C TYR A 28 3.65 -1.50 4.07
N HIS A 29 4.84 -2.11 3.95
CA HIS A 29 5.98 -1.48 3.28
C HIS A 29 5.71 -1.22 1.80
N LEU A 30 5.06 -2.16 1.10
CA LEU A 30 4.68 -1.96 -0.30
C LEU A 30 3.72 -0.78 -0.45
N TRP A 31 2.73 -0.64 0.44
CA TRP A 31 1.83 0.51 0.42
C TRP A 31 2.58 1.83 0.60
N VAL A 32 3.39 1.96 1.65
CA VAL A 32 4.15 3.19 1.95
C VAL A 32 5.09 3.56 0.80
N LEU A 33 5.64 2.59 0.09
CA LEU A 33 6.52 2.84 -1.06
C LEU A 33 5.75 3.21 -2.34
N VAL A 34 4.65 2.50 -2.64
CA VAL A 34 3.95 2.60 -3.94
C VAL A 34 2.91 3.72 -3.93
N PHE A 35 2.20 3.92 -2.83
CA PHE A 35 1.10 4.88 -2.76
C PHE A 35 1.54 6.32 -3.11
N PRO A 36 2.67 6.86 -2.60
CA PRO A 36 3.11 8.20 -3.00
C PRO A 36 3.38 8.33 -4.50
N ILE A 37 3.95 7.30 -5.11
CA ILE A 37 4.22 7.26 -6.56
C ILE A 37 2.89 7.35 -7.31
N VAL A 38 1.92 6.50 -6.98
CA VAL A 38 0.58 6.51 -7.59
C VAL A 38 -0.13 7.85 -7.33
N TRP A 39 -0.06 8.38 -6.11
CA TRP A 39 -0.70 9.64 -5.74
C TRP A 39 -0.22 10.81 -6.62
N THR A 40 1.08 10.86 -6.92
CA THR A 40 1.66 11.89 -7.81
C THR A 40 1.26 11.74 -9.28
N THR A 41 0.75 10.59 -9.70
CA THR A 41 0.25 10.39 -11.08
C THR A 41 -1.17 10.91 -11.28
N LEU A 42 -1.91 11.18 -10.20
CA LEU A 42 -3.27 11.70 -10.23
C LEU A 42 -3.30 13.20 -10.51
N LEU A 43 -4.33 13.65 -11.23
CA LEU A 43 -4.63 15.06 -11.40
C LEU A 43 -5.06 15.68 -10.08
N LYS A 44 -4.94 17.01 -9.97
CA LYS A 44 -5.23 17.72 -8.72
C LYS A 44 -6.68 17.53 -8.27
N GLU A 45 -7.61 17.50 -9.22
CA GLU A 45 -9.04 17.32 -8.97
C GLU A 45 -9.33 15.90 -8.43
N GLU A 46 -8.62 14.89 -8.94
CA GLU A 46 -8.72 13.50 -8.49
C GLU A 46 -8.17 13.32 -7.07
N GLN A 47 -7.03 13.94 -6.76
CA GLN A 47 -6.49 13.96 -5.39
C GLN A 47 -7.47 14.59 -4.41
N VAL A 48 -8.07 15.73 -4.76
CA VAL A 48 -9.09 16.41 -3.94
C VAL A 48 -10.32 15.54 -3.77
N ALA A 49 -10.78 14.89 -4.85
CA ALA A 49 -11.91 13.97 -4.81
C ALA A 49 -11.65 12.74 -3.94
N LEU A 50 -10.41 12.24 -3.87
CA LEU A 50 -10.00 11.09 -3.05
C LEU A 50 -9.77 11.45 -1.58
N ALA A 51 -9.35 12.67 -1.27
CA ALA A 51 -9.05 13.09 0.10
C ALA A 51 -10.25 12.89 1.05
N LYS A 52 -11.46 13.31 0.65
CA LYS A 52 -12.66 13.20 1.49
C LYS A 52 -13.05 11.74 1.77
N PRO A 53 -13.10 10.82 0.79
CA PRO A 53 -13.22 9.39 1.02
C PRO A 53 -12.15 8.79 1.94
N MET A 54 -10.88 9.18 1.79
CA MET A 54 -9.79 8.68 2.64
C MET A 54 -9.97 9.08 4.12
N ILE A 55 -10.38 10.32 4.38
CA ILE A 55 -10.69 10.79 5.74
C ILE A 55 -11.88 10.00 6.33
N SER A 56 -12.91 9.76 5.51
CA SER A 56 -14.08 8.95 5.90
C SER A 56 -13.70 7.50 6.20
N LEU A 57 -12.77 6.92 5.43
CA LEU A 57 -12.21 5.59 5.65
C LEU A 57 -11.50 5.51 7.00
N LEU A 58 -10.57 6.43 7.28
CA LEU A 58 -9.82 6.49 8.55
C LEU A 58 -10.72 6.63 9.78
N SER A 59 -11.92 7.18 9.61
CA SER A 59 -12.88 7.42 10.70
C SER A 59 -13.76 6.20 11.01
N LYS A 60 -13.59 5.06 10.33
CA LYS A 60 -14.46 3.89 10.52
C LYS A 60 -14.14 3.11 11.80
N ASP A 61 -15.19 2.79 12.55
CA ASP A 61 -15.08 2.07 13.83
C ASP A 61 -14.46 0.68 13.73
N TYR A 62 -14.52 0.02 12.57
CA TYR A 62 -13.93 -1.30 12.39
C TYR A 62 -12.41 -1.30 12.55
N HIS A 63 -11.75 -0.15 12.46
CA HIS A 63 -10.32 -0.02 12.77
C HIS A 63 -10.00 -0.33 14.24
N LYS A 64 -10.99 -0.28 15.16
CA LYS A 64 -10.81 -0.70 16.56
C LYS A 64 -10.33 -2.14 16.69
N LYS A 65 -10.77 -3.03 15.79
CA LYS A 65 -10.41 -4.46 15.80
C LYS A 65 -8.91 -4.72 15.58
N GLN A 66 -8.21 -3.79 14.92
CA GLN A 66 -6.80 -3.91 14.58
C GLN A 66 -5.87 -3.02 15.42
N GLN A 67 -6.39 -2.31 16.44
CA GLN A 67 -5.61 -1.37 17.25
C GLN A 67 -4.39 -2.00 17.93
N GLY A 68 -4.50 -3.25 18.37
CA GLY A 68 -3.40 -3.99 19.01
C GLY A 68 -2.39 -4.58 18.03
N HIS A 69 -2.66 -4.57 16.73
CA HIS A 69 -1.80 -5.16 15.71
C HIS A 69 -0.86 -4.12 15.13
N ARG A 70 0.39 -4.52 14.88
CA ARG A 70 1.45 -3.70 14.32
C ARG A 70 2.14 -4.50 13.19
N PRO A 71 2.20 -3.98 11.94
CA PRO A 71 1.51 -2.79 11.46
C PRO A 71 -0.01 -3.03 11.31
N ASN A 72 -0.79 -1.95 11.33
CA ASN A 72 -2.22 -2.01 11.00
C ASN A 72 -2.56 -1.08 9.82
N VAL A 73 -3.77 -1.22 9.29
CA VAL A 73 -4.20 -0.46 8.10
C VAL A 73 -4.22 1.05 8.36
N VAL A 74 -4.50 1.50 9.58
CA VAL A 74 -4.48 2.95 9.90
C VAL A 74 -3.06 3.50 9.78
N GLN A 75 -2.05 2.78 10.29
CA GLN A 75 -0.66 3.17 10.13
C GLN A 75 -0.26 3.22 8.66
N ALA A 76 -0.60 2.18 7.88
CA ALA A 76 -0.32 2.16 6.45
C ALA A 76 -0.89 3.39 5.72
N LEU A 77 -2.17 3.72 5.98
CA LEU A 77 -2.86 4.84 5.33
C LEU A 77 -2.36 6.22 5.76
N LEU A 78 -1.73 6.35 6.93
CA LEU A 78 -1.19 7.63 7.41
C LEU A 78 0.27 7.86 7.01
N GLU A 79 1.02 6.78 6.79
CA GLU A 79 2.45 6.85 6.47
C GLU A 79 2.75 6.78 4.97
N GLY A 80 1.81 6.27 4.16
CA GLY A 80 1.84 6.40 2.70
C GLY A 80 1.17 7.68 2.26
#